data_AF-A0A7C8IGU4-F1
#
_entry.id   AF-A0A7C8IGU4-F1
#
_cell.length_a   1.000
_cell.length_b   1.000
_cell.length_c   1.000
_cell.angle_alpha   90.00
_cell.angle_beta   90.00
_cell.angle_gamma   90.00
#
_symmetry.space_group_name_H-M   'P 1'
#
loop_
_entity.id
_entity.type
_entity.pdbx_description
1 polymer ?
#
loop_
_entity_poly.entity_id
_entity_poly.type
_entity_poly.pdbx_seq_one_letter_code
_entity_poly.pdbx_strand_id
1 'polypeptide(L)'
;MPPHSTPPRKKTDDIDRANLPANYLDIPLQEIGDEVPVYENVNIPHLWFPFCLPSNLSTPQAAAIRRKLNKLLETKSKIPTTNKPWTKTALSTELQKTAQAHHPIKSQQGVGNHGPSLPALSRFLKKSGGMGGGNSESYYFGKMLLEKLRIWNDEKKTKAREKAEAEFPNGRARNDPEHMWIICRADERPTYSELANFPRRLDGFD
;
A
#
# COMPACT_ATOMS: atom_id res chain seq x y z
N MET A 1 18.59 -4.52 37.18
CA MET A 1 18.10 -4.82 35.82
C MET A 1 19.30 -4.88 34.89
N PRO A 2 19.58 -6.02 34.23
CA PRO A 2 20.68 -6.08 33.27
C PRO A 2 20.34 -5.24 32.01
N PRO A 3 21.33 -4.55 31.42
CA PRO A 3 21.12 -3.79 30.19
C PRO A 3 20.76 -4.74 29.04
N HIS A 4 19.63 -4.49 28.39
CA HIS A 4 19.24 -5.19 27.17
C HIS A 4 20.23 -4.82 26.05
N SER A 5 21.25 -5.66 25.82
CA SER A 5 22.10 -5.55 24.64
C SER A 5 21.26 -5.89 23.41
N THR A 6 20.99 -4.90 22.56
CA THR A 6 20.35 -5.15 21.26
C THR A 6 21.33 -5.92 20.37
N PRO A 7 20.89 -7.04 19.74
CA PRO A 7 21.79 -7.86 18.94
C PRO A 7 22.32 -7.06 17.73
N PRO A 8 23.59 -7.28 17.33
CA PRO A 8 24.19 -6.60 16.19
C PRO A 8 23.40 -6.94 14.92
N ARG A 9 22.94 -5.91 14.20
CA ARG A 9 22.33 -6.07 12.87
C ARG A 9 23.34 -6.76 11.96
N LYS A 10 23.01 -7.96 11.47
CA LYS A 10 23.75 -8.61 10.37
C LYS A 10 23.85 -7.60 9.22
N LYS A 11 25.07 -7.30 8.78
CA LYS A 11 25.31 -6.56 7.54
C LYS A 11 24.67 -7.38 6.42
N THR A 12 23.61 -6.85 5.84
CA THR A 12 23.05 -7.36 4.59
C THR A 12 24.15 -7.28 3.55
N ASP A 13 24.36 -8.37 2.80
CA ASP A 13 25.27 -8.41 1.66
C ASP A 13 25.03 -7.16 0.81
N ASP A 14 26.08 -6.38 0.55
CA ASP A 14 25.98 -5.10 -0.16
C ASP A 14 25.36 -5.37 -1.55
N ILE A 15 24.07 -5.08 -1.68
CA ILE A 15 23.42 -5.10 -2.99
C ILE A 15 24.06 -3.98 -3.82
N ASP A 16 24.45 -4.31 -5.05
CA ASP A 16 25.13 -3.42 -5.99
C ASP A 16 24.31 -2.15 -6.25
N ARG A 17 24.48 -1.15 -5.38
CA ARG A 17 23.90 0.20 -5.53
C ARG A 17 24.35 0.88 -6.82
N ALA A 18 25.39 0.36 -7.46
CA ALA A 18 25.87 0.81 -8.77
C ALA A 18 24.77 0.77 -9.86
N ASN A 19 23.76 -0.10 -9.71
CA ASN A 19 22.68 -0.24 -10.69
C ASN A 19 21.41 0.56 -10.34
N LEU A 20 21.38 1.28 -9.23
CA LEU A 20 20.23 2.12 -8.89
C LEU A 20 20.29 3.46 -9.65
N PRO A 21 19.14 3.98 -10.13
CA PRO A 21 19.10 5.30 -10.75
C PRO A 21 19.50 6.41 -9.76
N ALA A 22 19.88 7.57 -10.27
CA ALA A 22 20.22 8.72 -9.44
C ALA A 22 19.02 9.20 -8.58
N ASN A 23 17.79 8.93 -9.02
CA ASN A 23 16.57 9.28 -8.32
C ASN A 23 15.70 8.04 -8.10
N TYR A 24 15.25 7.85 -6.87
CA TYR A 24 14.38 6.74 -6.47
C TYR A 24 13.05 6.70 -7.23
N LEU A 25 12.56 7.85 -7.71
CA LEU A 25 11.35 7.92 -8.53
C LEU A 25 11.52 7.25 -9.90
N ASP A 26 12.75 7.10 -10.39
CA ASP A 26 13.04 6.49 -11.69
C ASP A 26 13.18 4.96 -11.60
N ILE A 27 13.05 4.38 -10.40
CA ILE A 27 13.05 2.92 -10.23
C ILE A 27 11.84 2.37 -10.99
N PRO A 28 12.05 1.50 -12.00
CA PRO A 28 10.96 0.88 -12.72
C PRO A 28 10.25 -0.10 -11.79
N LEU A 29 8.94 0.04 -11.69
CA LEU A 29 8.08 -0.92 -11.00
C LEU A 29 7.27 -1.65 -12.06
N GLN A 30 7.16 -2.97 -11.92
CA GLN A 30 6.27 -3.74 -12.77
C GLN A 30 4.83 -3.36 -12.44
N GLU A 31 4.13 -2.86 -13.45
CA GLU A 31 2.73 -2.47 -13.36
C GLU A 31 1.88 -3.53 -14.05
N ILE A 32 0.77 -3.89 -13.42
CA ILE A 32 -0.23 -4.81 -13.95
C ILE A 32 -1.49 -3.99 -14.12
N GLY A 33 -2.04 -3.94 -15.34
CA GLY A 33 -3.14 -3.05 -15.69
C GLY A 33 -4.36 -3.31 -14.80
N ASP A 34 -4.95 -2.22 -14.27
CA ASP A 34 -6.12 -2.22 -13.38
C ASP A 34 -5.98 -2.97 -12.04
N GLU A 35 -4.82 -3.53 -11.74
CA GLU A 35 -4.54 -4.24 -10.49
C GLU A 35 -3.52 -3.52 -9.63
N VAL A 36 -3.70 -3.62 -8.31
CA VAL A 36 -2.73 -3.08 -7.37
C VAL A 36 -1.75 -4.19 -7.02
N PRO A 37 -0.46 -4.06 -7.35
CA PRO A 37 0.50 -5.12 -7.05
C PRO A 37 0.51 -5.40 -5.55
N VAL A 38 0.66 -6.66 -5.13
CA VAL A 38 0.42 -7.07 -3.73
C VAL A 38 1.61 -6.76 -2.84
N TYR A 39 1.73 -5.51 -2.43
CA TYR A 39 2.78 -5.08 -1.52
C TYR A 39 2.27 -5.03 -0.08
N GLU A 40 2.64 -6.09 0.65
CA GLU A 40 2.43 -6.37 2.07
C GLU A 40 1.00 -6.69 2.55
N ASN A 41 0.89 -7.85 3.18
CA ASN A 41 -0.05 -8.07 4.27
C ASN A 41 0.66 -7.70 5.56
N VAL A 42 0.16 -6.73 6.31
CA VAL A 42 0.70 -6.46 7.65
C VAL A 42 0.22 -7.59 8.55
N ASN A 43 1.12 -8.49 8.90
CA ASN A 43 0.88 -9.40 10.01
C ASN A 43 1.01 -8.57 11.28
N ILE A 44 -0.10 -8.02 11.78
CA ILE A 44 -0.10 -7.29 13.06
C ILE A 44 0.01 -8.36 14.15
N PRO A 45 1.15 -8.47 14.87
CA PRO A 45 1.20 -9.34 16.04
C PRO A 45 0.13 -8.88 17.03
N HIS A 46 -0.53 -9.86 17.63
CA HIS A 46 -1.75 -9.89 18.44
C HIS A 46 -1.85 -8.91 19.63
N LEU A 47 -1.47 -7.65 19.46
CA LEU A 47 -1.37 -6.67 20.54
C LEU A 47 -2.34 -5.52 20.30
N TRP A 48 -3.34 -5.47 21.19
CA TRP A 48 -4.04 -4.27 21.66
C TRP A 48 -5.35 -3.79 21.01
N PHE A 49 -6.16 -4.65 20.37
CA PHE A 49 -7.59 -4.37 20.21
C PHE A 49 -8.44 -5.62 20.46
N PRO A 50 -9.29 -5.66 21.52
CA PRO A 50 -10.06 -6.85 21.90
C PRO A 50 -11.36 -7.04 21.10
N PHE A 51 -11.52 -6.39 19.94
CA PHE A 51 -12.76 -6.48 19.17
C PHE A 51 -12.53 -7.17 17.82
N CYS A 52 -12.85 -8.47 17.81
CA CYS A 52 -13.24 -9.34 16.69
C CYS A 52 -12.62 -9.07 15.32
N LEU A 53 -11.54 -9.78 14.98
CA LEU A 53 -11.28 -10.26 13.62
C LEU A 53 -10.49 -11.58 13.71
N PRO A 54 -10.93 -12.68 13.06
CA PRO A 54 -10.21 -13.95 13.08
C PRO A 54 -8.78 -13.81 12.52
N SER A 55 -7.86 -14.53 13.16
CA SER A 55 -6.40 -14.41 13.15
C SER A 55 -5.67 -14.74 11.83
N ASN A 56 -6.39 -14.85 10.71
CA ASN A 56 -5.81 -15.10 9.38
C ASN A 56 -6.28 -14.10 8.31
N LEU A 57 -7.04 -13.07 8.68
CA LEU A 57 -7.47 -12.06 7.72
C LEU A 57 -6.30 -11.12 7.40
N SER A 58 -5.82 -11.20 6.15
CA SER A 58 -4.88 -10.24 5.60
C SER A 58 -5.40 -8.84 5.88
N THR A 59 -4.70 -8.05 6.70
CA THR A 59 -5.24 -6.74 7.05
C THR A 59 -5.47 -5.92 5.80
N PRO A 60 -6.61 -5.23 5.72
CA PRO A 60 -7.00 -4.46 4.55
C PRO A 60 -5.96 -3.40 4.19
N GLN A 61 -5.50 -3.48 2.94
CA GLN A 61 -4.24 -2.88 2.47
C GLN A 61 -4.18 -1.36 2.67
N ALA A 62 -5.31 -0.66 2.61
CA ALA A 62 -5.33 0.80 2.70
C ALA A 62 -4.91 1.33 4.09
N ALA A 63 -5.31 0.66 5.18
CA ALA A 63 -4.93 1.04 6.54
C ALA A 63 -3.42 0.94 6.79
N ALA A 64 -2.78 -0.09 6.25
CA ALA A 64 -1.34 -0.28 6.33
C ALA A 64 -0.58 0.87 5.64
N ILE A 65 -1.01 1.22 4.41
CA ILE A 65 -0.43 2.33 3.66
C ILE A 65 -0.61 3.65 4.42
N ARG A 66 -1.80 3.94 4.96
CA ARG A 66 -2.02 5.13 5.81
C ARG A 66 -1.05 5.20 6.98
N ARG A 67 -0.87 4.10 7.72
CA ARG A 67 0.06 4.05 8.87
C ARG A 67 1.50 4.31 8.44
N LYS A 68 1.95 3.71 7.33
CA LYS A 68 3.30 3.95 6.81
C LYS A 68 3.51 5.40 6.36
N LEU A 69 2.55 5.97 5.64
CA LEU A 69 2.62 7.36 5.22
C LEU A 69 2.60 8.32 6.43
N ASN A 70 1.73 8.09 7.41
CA ASN A 70 1.73 8.88 8.65
C ASN A 70 3.04 8.74 9.41
N LYS A 71 3.63 7.54 9.47
CA LYS A 71 4.96 7.33 10.08
C LYS A 71 6.05 8.14 9.39
N LEU A 72 6.04 8.26 8.06
CA LEU A 72 6.98 9.13 7.33
C LEU A 72 6.83 10.60 7.77
N LEU A 73 5.58 11.07 7.90
CA LEU A 73 5.28 12.44 8.34
C LEU A 73 5.65 12.69 9.81
N GLU A 74 5.41 11.73 10.70
CA GLU A 74 5.71 11.82 12.13
C GLU A 74 7.21 11.77 12.40
N THR A 75 7.93 10.86 11.73
CA THR A 75 9.39 10.71 11.88
C THR A 75 10.16 11.89 11.29
N LYS A 76 9.53 12.70 10.43
CA LYS A 76 10.18 13.79 9.68
C LYS A 76 11.47 13.31 8.99
N SER A 77 11.49 12.07 8.52
CA SER A 77 12.61 11.54 7.76
C SER A 77 12.86 12.39 6.51
N LYS A 78 14.09 12.39 6.01
CA LYS A 78 14.44 13.13 4.79
C LYS A 78 13.95 12.36 3.56
N ILE A 79 13.46 13.09 2.57
CA ILE A 79 13.10 12.51 1.27
C ILE A 79 14.40 12.10 0.57
N PRO A 80 14.52 10.89 0.01
CA PRO A 80 15.70 10.53 -0.77
C PRO A 80 15.97 11.55 -1.87
N THR A 81 17.25 11.81 -2.19
CA THR A 81 17.72 12.86 -3.13
C THR A 81 17.58 14.30 -2.65
N THR A 82 16.75 14.60 -1.63
CA THR A 82 16.57 15.97 -1.13
C THR A 82 16.90 16.07 0.36
N ASN A 83 17.41 17.22 0.80
CA ASN A 83 17.62 17.47 2.23
C ASN A 83 16.34 17.90 2.98
N LYS A 84 15.18 17.82 2.34
CA LYS A 84 13.90 18.28 2.90
C LYS A 84 13.23 17.16 3.70
N PRO A 85 12.61 17.46 4.85
CA PRO A 85 11.83 16.48 5.60
C PRO A 85 10.50 16.18 4.91
N TRP A 86 9.93 15.00 5.18
CA TRP A 86 8.56 14.68 4.78
C TRP A 86 7.56 15.64 5.44
N THR A 87 6.84 16.39 4.60
CA THR A 87 5.67 17.19 4.98
C THR A 87 4.47 16.73 4.15
N LYS A 88 3.23 17.07 4.55
CA LYS A 88 2.04 16.69 3.77
C LYS A 88 2.10 17.20 2.33
N THR A 89 2.58 18.43 2.15
CA THR A 89 2.76 19.06 0.84
C THR A 89 3.84 18.33 0.02
N ALA A 90 4.99 18.03 0.63
CA ALA A 90 6.04 17.30 -0.05
C ALA A 90 5.60 15.88 -0.42
N LEU A 91 4.92 15.17 0.49
CA LEU A 91 4.36 13.85 0.22
C LEU A 91 3.35 13.88 -0.92
N SER A 92 2.43 14.85 -0.94
CA SER A 92 1.49 15.03 -2.05
C SER A 92 2.24 15.24 -3.37
N THR A 93 3.29 16.07 -3.37
CA THR A 93 4.09 16.36 -4.56
C THR A 93 4.82 15.10 -5.07
N GLU A 94 5.43 14.32 -4.18
CA GLU A 94 6.10 13.08 -4.55
C GLU A 94 5.11 12.02 -5.07
N LEU A 95 3.89 11.96 -4.51
CA LEU A 95 2.82 11.09 -5.03
C LEU A 95 2.35 11.53 -6.43
N GLN A 96 2.26 12.83 -6.70
CA GLN A 96 1.93 13.35 -8.03
C GLN A 96 3.03 13.05 -9.06
N LYS A 97 4.30 13.21 -8.69
CA LYS A 97 5.43 12.81 -9.54
C LYS A 97 5.42 11.31 -9.82
N THR A 98 5.16 10.51 -8.79
CA THR A 98 5.00 9.05 -8.93
C THR A 98 3.87 8.76 -9.91
N ALA A 99 2.73 9.43 -9.78
CA ALA A 99 1.60 9.24 -10.67
C ALA A 99 1.91 9.57 -12.13
N GLN A 100 2.60 10.68 -12.38
CA GLN A 100 3.00 11.12 -13.73
C GLN A 100 3.98 10.14 -14.40
N ALA A 101 4.76 9.40 -13.63
CA ALA A 101 5.70 8.38 -14.13
C ALA A 101 5.02 7.03 -14.43
N HIS A 102 3.75 6.87 -14.09
CA HIS A 102 3.01 5.61 -14.14
C HIS A 102 1.75 5.73 -15.01
N HIS A 103 1.12 4.59 -15.33
CA HIS A 103 -0.06 4.59 -16.21
C HIS A 103 -1.28 5.26 -15.54
N PRO A 104 -2.19 5.86 -16.33
CA PRO A 104 -3.45 6.38 -15.83
C PRO A 104 -4.27 5.31 -15.13
N ILE A 105 -4.77 5.62 -13.94
CA ILE A 105 -5.58 4.70 -13.15
C ILE A 105 -7.04 5.17 -13.10
N LYS A 106 -7.96 4.21 -13.05
CA LYS A 106 -9.40 4.49 -12.82
C LYS A 106 -9.70 4.82 -11.35
N SER A 107 -9.66 6.08 -10.96
CA SER A 107 -10.04 6.52 -9.62
C SER A 107 -11.53 6.87 -9.54
N GLN A 108 -11.99 7.22 -8.33
CA GLN A 108 -13.34 7.78 -8.13
C GLN A 108 -13.58 9.08 -8.92
N GLN A 109 -12.51 9.77 -9.30
CA GLN A 109 -12.56 11.07 -9.98
C GLN A 109 -12.46 10.94 -11.50
N GLY A 110 -12.39 9.71 -12.03
CA GLY A 110 -12.21 9.44 -13.45
C GLY A 110 -10.94 8.64 -13.72
N VAL A 111 -10.51 8.59 -14.97
CA VAL A 111 -9.25 7.96 -15.37
C VAL A 111 -8.19 9.05 -15.52
N GLY A 112 -7.08 8.93 -14.80
CA GLY A 112 -6.00 9.92 -14.84
C GLY A 112 -4.74 9.50 -14.10
N ASN A 113 -3.68 10.27 -14.28
CA ASN A 113 -2.37 10.05 -13.66
C ASN A 113 -1.82 11.31 -12.96
N HIS A 114 -2.71 12.23 -12.55
CA HIS A 114 -2.30 13.46 -11.88
C HIS A 114 -1.87 13.24 -10.42
N GLY A 115 -2.26 12.10 -9.84
CA GLY A 115 -2.03 11.78 -8.45
C GLY A 115 -2.89 12.60 -7.48
N PRO A 116 -2.89 12.22 -6.19
CA PRO A 116 -3.78 12.83 -5.23
C PRO A 116 -3.41 14.30 -4.98
N SER A 117 -4.41 15.18 -5.03
CA SER A 117 -4.28 16.54 -4.51
C SER A 117 -4.05 16.53 -2.99
N LEU A 118 -3.44 17.59 -2.45
CA LEU A 118 -3.17 17.72 -1.01
C LEU A 118 -4.44 17.53 -0.14
N PRO A 119 -5.63 18.06 -0.50
CA PRO A 119 -6.87 17.76 0.22
C PRO A 119 -7.31 16.30 0.10
N ALA A 120 -7.14 15.65 -1.06
CA ALA A 120 -7.46 14.23 -1.24
C ALA A 120 -6.55 13.33 -0.38
N LEU A 121 -5.24 13.62 -0.36
CA LEU A 121 -4.30 12.95 0.54
C LEU A 121 -4.67 13.16 2.01
N SER A 122 -5.01 14.39 2.40
CA SER A 122 -5.41 14.69 3.78
C SER A 122 -6.68 13.94 4.20
N ARG A 123 -7.66 13.79 3.30
CA ARG A 123 -8.86 12.96 3.53
C ARG A 123 -8.50 11.49 3.64
N PHE A 124 -7.65 10.98 2.75
CA PHE A 124 -7.17 9.60 2.81
C PHE A 124 -6.49 9.30 4.14
N LEU A 125 -5.53 10.12 4.58
CA LEU A 125 -4.81 9.89 5.83
C LEU A 125 -5.70 9.94 7.08
N LYS A 126 -6.84 10.61 7.02
CA LYS A 126 -7.85 10.70 8.10
C LYS A 126 -8.90 9.58 8.05
N LYS A 127 -9.00 8.82 6.96
CA LYS A 127 -9.98 7.73 6.83
C LYS A 127 -9.72 6.64 7.89
N SER A 128 -10.79 6.17 8.49
CA SER A 128 -10.81 5.02 9.39
C SER A 128 -11.20 3.75 8.63
N GLY A 129 -11.30 2.63 9.36
CA GLY A 129 -11.65 1.35 8.77
C GLY A 129 -10.49 0.72 8.01
N GLY A 130 -10.74 -0.50 7.54
CA GLY A 130 -9.75 -1.30 6.89
C GLY A 130 -9.39 -0.82 5.49
N MET A 131 -10.35 -0.93 4.58
CA MET A 131 -10.23 -0.52 3.18
C MET A 131 -10.68 0.92 2.92
N GLY A 132 -11.04 1.71 3.95
CA GLY A 132 -11.52 3.07 3.74
C GLY A 132 -10.57 3.89 2.85
N GLY A 133 -11.00 4.27 1.66
CA GLY A 133 -10.14 4.95 0.67
C GLY A 133 -9.28 4.02 -0.20
N GLY A 134 -9.62 2.73 -0.30
CA GLY A 134 -8.95 1.75 -1.16
C GLY A 134 -9.09 2.05 -2.65
N ASN A 135 -10.11 2.83 -3.03
CA ASN A 135 -10.29 3.32 -4.40
C ASN A 135 -9.66 4.69 -4.65
N SER A 136 -8.92 5.23 -3.68
CA SER A 136 -8.26 6.53 -3.84
C SER A 136 -6.92 6.42 -4.56
N GLU A 137 -6.55 7.47 -5.29
CA GLU A 137 -5.23 7.61 -5.90
C GLU A 137 -4.12 7.63 -4.83
N SER A 138 -4.40 8.22 -3.67
CA SER A 138 -3.51 8.21 -2.50
C SER A 138 -3.12 6.81 -2.06
N TYR A 139 -4.06 5.87 -2.12
CA TYR A 139 -3.78 4.48 -1.79
C TYR A 139 -2.86 3.83 -2.84
N TYR A 140 -3.23 3.94 -4.12
CA TYR A 140 -2.47 3.31 -5.21
C TYR A 140 -1.05 3.88 -5.32
N PHE A 141 -0.91 5.19 -5.52
CA PHE A 141 0.41 5.82 -5.66
C PHE A 141 1.18 5.83 -4.33
N GLY A 142 0.49 5.82 -3.19
CA GLY A 142 1.12 5.64 -1.88
C GLY A 142 1.83 4.29 -1.77
N LYS A 143 1.23 3.25 -2.32
CA LYS A 143 1.82 1.91 -2.39
C LYS A 143 3.04 1.87 -3.30
N MET A 144 2.95 2.48 -4.48
CA MET A 144 4.06 2.58 -5.43
C MET A 144 5.23 3.35 -4.83
N LEU A 145 4.97 4.50 -4.21
CA LEU A 145 5.99 5.32 -3.55
C LEU A 145 6.71 4.54 -2.45
N LEU A 146 5.96 3.90 -1.55
CA LEU A 146 6.54 3.09 -0.47
C LEU A 146 7.39 1.93 -1.01
N GLU A 147 7.03 1.39 -2.17
CA GLU A 147 7.81 0.34 -2.80
C GLU A 147 9.13 0.85 -3.38
N LYS A 148 9.10 2.00 -4.06
CA LYS A 148 10.33 2.66 -4.54
C LYS A 148 11.25 2.99 -3.36
N LEU A 149 10.69 3.49 -2.25
CA LEU A 149 11.44 3.76 -1.02
C LEU A 149 12.05 2.49 -0.41
N ARG A 150 11.33 1.36 -0.43
CA ARG A 150 11.85 0.07 0.04
C ARG A 150 13.07 -0.37 -0.78
N ILE A 151 12.95 -0.35 -2.11
CA ILE A 151 14.04 -0.71 -3.03
C ILE A 151 15.23 0.23 -2.82
N TRP A 152 14.97 1.53 -2.71
CA TRP A 152 16.00 2.54 -2.45
C TRP A 152 16.76 2.31 -1.13
N ASN A 153 16.03 1.92 -0.08
CA ASN A 153 16.61 1.63 1.24
C ASN A 153 17.20 0.23 1.34
N ASP A 154 17.15 -0.56 0.27
CA ASP A 154 17.60 -1.95 0.23
C ASP A 154 16.91 -2.85 1.28
N GLU A 155 15.65 -2.57 1.57
CA GLU A 155 14.87 -3.35 2.53
C GLU A 155 14.37 -4.64 1.87
N LYS A 156 14.68 -5.82 2.43
CA LYS A 156 14.21 -7.10 1.88
C LYS A 156 12.67 -7.19 1.86
N LYS A 157 12.12 -7.88 0.86
CA LYS A 157 10.68 -8.22 0.84
C LYS A 157 10.34 -9.03 2.09
N THR A 158 9.16 -8.80 2.65
CA THR A 158 8.69 -9.56 3.81
C THR A 158 8.12 -10.90 3.37
N LYS A 159 8.24 -11.96 4.20
CA LYS A 159 7.62 -13.27 3.92
C LYS A 159 6.12 -13.19 3.65
N ALA A 160 5.43 -12.29 4.36
CA ALA A 160 4.00 -12.06 4.18
C ALA A 160 3.68 -11.50 2.78
N ARG A 161 4.59 -10.72 2.20
CA ARG A 161 4.49 -10.23 0.84
C ARG A 161 4.82 -11.30 -0.18
N GLU A 162 5.90 -12.06 0.00
CA GLU A 162 6.25 -13.16 -0.89
C GLU A 162 5.08 -14.14 -1.02
N LYS A 163 4.44 -14.49 0.10
CA LYS A 163 3.21 -15.30 0.10
C LYS A 163 2.07 -14.64 -0.66
N ALA A 164 1.89 -13.33 -0.51
CA ALA A 164 0.79 -12.61 -1.13
C ALA A 164 1.02 -12.38 -2.64
N GLU A 165 2.26 -12.22 -3.09
CA GLU A 165 2.63 -12.21 -4.51
C GLU A 165 2.44 -13.61 -5.13
N ALA A 166 2.74 -14.68 -4.39
CA ALA A 166 2.48 -16.06 -4.84
C ALA A 166 0.98 -16.39 -4.92
N GLU A 167 0.18 -15.91 -3.96
CA GLU A 167 -1.28 -16.11 -3.94
C GLU A 167 -2.00 -15.27 -4.99
N PHE A 168 -1.43 -14.12 -5.34
CA PHE A 168 -2.03 -13.13 -6.22
C PHE A 168 -1.00 -12.61 -7.24
N PRO A 169 -0.61 -13.44 -8.23
CA PRO A 169 0.45 -13.10 -9.19
C PRO A 169 0.11 -11.84 -10.00
N ASN A 170 -1.18 -11.60 -10.25
CA ASN A 170 -1.62 -10.43 -11.02
C ASN A 170 -1.93 -9.20 -10.12
N GLY A 171 -1.94 -9.36 -8.80
CA GLY A 171 -2.28 -8.27 -7.88
C GLY A 171 -3.61 -8.49 -7.16
N ARG A 172 -4.06 -7.45 -6.44
CA ARG A 172 -5.42 -7.42 -5.86
C ARG A 172 -6.28 -6.41 -6.59
N ALA A 173 -7.54 -6.79 -6.81
CA ALA A 173 -8.54 -5.88 -7.32
C ALA A 173 -8.65 -4.63 -6.42
N ARG A 174 -8.66 -3.46 -7.05
CA ARG A 174 -8.83 -2.18 -6.36
C ARG A 174 -10.32 -1.91 -6.15
N ASN A 175 -10.90 -2.62 -5.20
CA ASN A 175 -12.30 -2.43 -4.83
C ASN A 175 -12.40 -1.95 -3.38
N ASP A 176 -13.00 -0.78 -3.19
CA ASP A 176 -13.42 -0.24 -1.90
C ASP A 176 -14.81 -0.81 -1.57
N PRO A 177 -14.93 -1.65 -0.53
CA PRO A 177 -16.22 -2.22 -0.12
C PRO A 177 -17.26 -1.14 0.23
N GLU A 178 -16.86 0.08 0.59
CA GLU A 178 -17.79 1.20 0.84
C GLU A 178 -18.59 1.59 -0.42
N HIS A 179 -18.11 1.26 -1.62
CA HIS A 179 -18.70 1.68 -2.90
C HIS A 179 -19.22 0.50 -3.74
N MET A 180 -19.28 -0.70 -3.15
CA MET A 180 -19.82 -1.89 -3.81
C MET A 180 -21.21 -2.19 -3.25
N TRP A 181 -22.12 -2.54 -4.16
CA TRP A 181 -23.42 -3.09 -3.81
C TRP A 181 -23.42 -4.56 -4.20
N ILE A 182 -23.73 -5.45 -3.26
CA ILE A 182 -23.90 -6.88 -3.53
C ILE A 182 -25.34 -7.23 -3.22
N ILE A 183 -26.02 -7.81 -4.21
CA ILE A 183 -27.35 -8.38 -4.03
C ILE A 183 -27.14 -9.77 -3.42
N CYS A 184 -27.56 -9.94 -2.17
CA CYS A 184 -27.50 -11.21 -1.45
C CYS A 184 -28.92 -11.71 -1.17
N ARG A 185 -29.09 -13.02 -0.97
CA ARG A 185 -30.36 -13.54 -0.45
C ARG A 185 -30.56 -13.07 1.00
N ALA A 186 -31.81 -13.14 1.48
CA ALA A 186 -32.17 -12.61 2.81
C ALA A 186 -31.39 -13.25 3.97
N ASP A 187 -30.94 -14.50 3.79
CA ASP A 187 -30.18 -15.32 4.74
C ASP A 187 -28.66 -15.29 4.49
N GLU A 188 -28.19 -14.59 3.45
CA GLU A 188 -26.78 -14.51 3.09
C GLU A 188 -26.16 -13.19 3.58
N ARG A 189 -25.03 -13.29 4.30
CA ARG A 189 -24.17 -12.15 4.62
C ARG A 189 -22.75 -12.44 4.15
N PRO A 190 -22.31 -11.90 3.00
CA PRO A 190 -20.96 -12.13 2.51
C PRO A 190 -19.95 -11.59 3.51
N THR A 191 -18.91 -12.39 3.74
CA THR A 191 -17.79 -11.98 4.57
C THR A 191 -17.00 -10.88 3.87
N TYR A 192 -16.31 -10.05 4.65
CA TYR A 192 -15.49 -8.96 4.11
C TYR A 192 -14.41 -9.47 3.12
N SER A 193 -13.90 -10.69 3.34
CA SER A 193 -12.92 -11.32 2.46
C SER A 193 -13.52 -11.71 1.11
N GLU A 194 -14.78 -12.16 1.10
CA GLU A 194 -15.51 -12.46 -0.14
C GLU A 194 -15.79 -11.18 -0.92
N LEU A 195 -16.23 -10.09 -0.24
CA LEU A 195 -16.44 -8.78 -0.86
C LEU A 195 -15.16 -8.25 -1.53
N ALA A 196 -14.02 -8.34 -0.83
CA ALA A 196 -12.74 -7.86 -1.33
C ALA A 196 -12.21 -8.66 -2.53
N ASN A 197 -12.66 -9.90 -2.72
CA ASN A 197 -12.23 -10.78 -3.82
C ASN A 197 -13.32 -11.01 -4.89
N PHE A 198 -14.50 -10.43 -4.72
CA PHE A 198 -15.68 -10.63 -5.57
C PHE A 198 -15.45 -10.45 -7.08
N PRO A 199 -14.78 -9.38 -7.58
CA PRO A 199 -14.68 -9.16 -9.03
C PRO A 199 -13.85 -10.21 -9.79
N ARG A 200 -13.12 -11.10 -9.09
CA ARG A 200 -12.28 -12.13 -9.73
C ARG A 200 -13.00 -13.44 -10.07
N ARG A 201 -14.26 -13.59 -9.64
CA ARG A 201 -15.08 -14.77 -9.96
C ARG A 201 -15.93 -14.61 -11.21
N LEU A 202 -15.87 -13.46 -11.89
CA LEU A 202 -16.73 -13.19 -13.03
C LEU A 202 -16.32 -13.93 -14.31
N ASP A 203 -15.17 -14.60 -14.32
CA ASP A 203 -14.66 -15.35 -15.47
C ASP A 203 -15.23 -16.79 -15.55
N GLY A 204 -16.25 -17.12 -14.75
CA GLY A 204 -16.82 -18.48 -14.65
C GLY A 204 -18.34 -18.56 -14.75
N PHE A 205 -19.02 -17.52 -15.24
CA PHE A 205 -20.41 -17.60 -15.67
C PHE A 205 -20.44 -17.68 -17.20
N ASP A 206 -20.13 -18.86 -17.73
CA ASP A 206 -20.55 -19.30 -19.07
C ASP A 206 -21.85 -20.11 -18.97
#